data_AF-A0AAD0UM89-F1
#
_entry.id   AF-A0AAD0UM89-F1
#
_cell.length_a   1.000
_cell.length_b   1.000
_cell.length_c   1.000
_cell.angle_alpha   90.00
_cell.angle_beta   90.00
_cell.angle_gamma   90.00
#
_symmetry.space_group_name_H-M   'P 1'
#
loop_
_entity.id
_entity.type
_entity.pdbx_description
1 polymer ?
#
loop_
_entity_poly.entity_id
_entity_poly.type
_entity_poly.pdbx_seq_one_letter_code
_entity_poly.pdbx_strand_id
1 'polypeptide(L)'
;MGFAKRKRRENRVRFDKNEIFQYHKKRNFYSGLIFLGSVFLAILLLTLTTFGILKLEIPGLSEIQKFAFSIGKEIKKPSLIGVFYTTLFGGLFFFYLPIEFLYIRATYSKLDGSDLVFLHILGLLISFTINYFLGRIAARACIKLISPKKFYRMKGFLNRYGVLAIFAFNALPLPAPILSAVLGVIHYKKKVFYPVFVAGQLTQCLVILFFVRHVFTGKFF
;
A
#
# COMPACT_ATOMS: atom_id res chain seq x y z
N MET A 1 27.73 -50.15 57.69
CA MET A 1 26.50 -49.46 58.13
C MET A 1 26.60 -48.02 57.67
N GLY A 2 25.83 -47.47 56.74
CA GLY A 2 24.54 -47.87 56.19
C GLY A 2 23.59 -46.68 56.30
N PHE A 3 23.25 -46.07 55.15
CA PHE A 3 22.13 -45.14 54.93
C PHE A 3 22.24 -43.75 55.62
N ALA A 4 21.94 -42.60 55.00
CA ALA A 4 21.05 -42.33 53.89
C ALA A 4 21.46 -41.06 53.14
N LYS A 5 21.69 -41.21 51.83
CA LYS A 5 21.61 -40.16 50.80
C LYS A 5 20.21 -39.51 50.87
N ARG A 6 20.07 -38.32 51.44
CA ARG A 6 18.86 -37.49 51.27
C ARG A 6 18.93 -36.77 49.92
N LYS A 7 18.51 -37.51 48.90
CA LYS A 7 18.23 -37.06 47.54
C LYS A 7 16.96 -36.18 47.57
N ARG A 8 17.07 -34.90 47.92
CA ARG A 8 16.00 -33.92 47.64
C ARG A 8 16.02 -33.65 46.14
N ARG A 9 15.08 -34.29 45.45
CA ARG A 9 14.76 -34.11 44.03
C ARG A 9 14.53 -32.62 43.77
N GLU A 10 15.44 -31.99 43.03
CA GLU A 10 15.10 -30.81 42.23
C GLU A 10 14.03 -31.23 41.22
N ASN A 11 12.76 -31.00 41.53
CA ASN A 11 11.74 -30.89 40.50
C ASN A 11 11.95 -29.54 39.80
N ARG A 12 13.00 -29.43 38.98
CA ARG A 12 13.01 -28.46 37.89
C ARG A 12 11.96 -28.94 36.90
N VAL A 13 10.77 -28.37 36.99
CA VAL A 13 9.83 -28.36 35.88
C VAL A 13 10.63 -27.82 34.68
N ARG A 14 11.03 -28.70 33.77
CA ARG A 14 11.59 -28.31 32.48
C ARG A 14 10.45 -27.61 31.76
N PHE A 15 10.41 -26.28 31.86
CA PHE A 15 9.60 -25.46 30.98
C PHE A 15 10.13 -25.65 29.57
N ASP A 16 9.49 -26.55 28.81
CA ASP A 16 9.76 -26.72 27.41
C ASP A 16 9.30 -25.44 26.69
N LYS A 17 10.27 -24.62 26.27
CA LYS A 17 10.01 -23.39 25.52
C LYS A 17 9.16 -23.67 24.28
N ASN A 18 9.19 -24.88 23.72
CA ASN A 18 8.44 -25.23 22.53
C ASN A 18 6.92 -25.29 22.76
N GLU A 19 6.45 -25.59 23.97
CA GLU A 19 5.00 -25.68 24.26
C GLU A 19 4.34 -24.29 24.39
N ILE A 20 5.04 -23.31 24.95
CA ILE A 20 4.54 -21.93 25.10
C ILE A 20 4.32 -21.28 23.72
N PHE A 21 5.17 -21.60 22.73
CA PHE A 21 5.06 -21.05 21.38
C PHE A 21 4.00 -21.75 20.50
N GLN A 22 3.58 -22.98 20.82
CA GLN A 22 2.53 -23.66 20.06
C GLN A 22 1.13 -23.11 20.37
N TYR A 23 0.85 -22.76 21.64
CA TYR A 23 -0.47 -22.26 22.06
C TYR A 23 -0.82 -20.90 21.42
N HIS A 24 0.15 -19.99 21.30
CA HIS A 24 -0.08 -18.68 20.70
C HIS A 24 -0.17 -18.70 19.16
N LYS A 25 0.43 -19.69 18.50
CA LYS A 25 0.41 -19.79 17.02
C LYS A 25 -0.98 -20.15 16.49
N LYS A 26 -1.68 -21.06 17.17
CA LYS A 26 -3.02 -21.52 16.76
C LYS A 26 -4.08 -20.42 16.96
N ARG A 27 -4.05 -19.71 18.10
CA ARG A 27 -4.98 -18.60 18.39
C ARG A 27 -4.83 -17.42 17.42
N ASN A 28 -3.59 -17.04 17.07
CA ASN A 28 -3.32 -15.95 16.14
C ASN A 28 -3.75 -16.29 14.70
N PHE A 29 -3.73 -17.58 14.33
CA PHE A 29 -4.22 -18.06 13.03
C PHE A 29 -5.75 -17.91 12.92
N TYR A 30 -6.50 -18.39 13.90
CA TYR A 30 -7.97 -18.25 13.91
C TYR A 30 -8.42 -16.78 13.97
N SER A 31 -7.75 -15.94 14.76
CA SER A 31 -8.07 -14.50 14.78
C SER A 31 -7.80 -13.83 13.43
N GLY A 32 -6.76 -14.24 12.73
CA GLY A 32 -6.47 -13.77 11.36
C GLY A 32 -7.53 -14.25 10.36
N LEU A 33 -8.00 -15.48 10.50
CA LEU A 33 -9.04 -16.07 9.64
C LEU A 33 -10.40 -15.40 9.86
N ILE A 34 -10.76 -15.08 11.11
CA ILE A 34 -11.97 -14.33 11.46
C ILE A 34 -11.91 -12.91 10.90
N PHE A 35 -10.76 -12.24 11.00
CA PHE A 35 -10.57 -10.91 10.43
C PHE A 35 -10.67 -10.92 8.89
N LEU A 36 -10.07 -11.91 8.23
CA LEU A 36 -10.19 -12.08 6.78
C LEU A 36 -11.65 -12.39 6.39
N GLY A 37 -12.34 -13.23 7.16
CA GLY A 37 -13.75 -13.54 6.95
C GLY A 37 -14.66 -12.32 7.12
N SER A 38 -14.41 -11.47 8.12
CA SER A 38 -15.20 -10.26 8.33
C SER A 38 -14.96 -9.20 7.27
N VAL A 39 -13.71 -9.04 6.80
CA VAL A 39 -13.38 -8.16 5.67
C VAL A 39 -14.03 -8.68 4.38
N PHE A 40 -13.96 -9.99 4.13
CA PHE A 40 -14.62 -10.60 2.97
C PHE A 40 -16.13 -10.41 3.01
N LEU A 41 -16.77 -10.63 4.16
CA LEU A 41 -18.20 -10.40 4.35
C LEU A 41 -18.57 -8.92 4.14
N ALA A 42 -17.77 -7.99 4.64
CA ALA A 42 -17.99 -6.56 4.46
C ALA A 42 -17.89 -6.16 2.98
N ILE A 43 -16.89 -6.67 2.26
CA ILE A 43 -16.73 -6.46 0.81
C ILE A 43 -17.92 -7.07 0.05
N LEU A 44 -18.35 -8.29 0.39
CA LEU A 44 -19.49 -8.97 -0.22
C LEU A 44 -20.78 -8.15 -0.05
N LEU A 45 -21.06 -7.69 1.17
CA LEU A 45 -22.22 -6.85 1.47
C LEU A 45 -22.14 -5.52 0.69
N LEU A 46 -20.97 -4.89 0.62
CA LEU A 46 -20.76 -3.67 -0.17
C LEU A 46 -21.01 -3.91 -1.67
N THR A 47 -20.56 -5.05 -2.22
CA THR A 47 -20.83 -5.38 -3.63
C THR A 47 -22.32 -5.63 -3.88
N LEU A 48 -23.01 -6.38 -3.01
CA LEU A 48 -24.44 -6.66 -3.16
C LEU A 48 -25.32 -5.41 -3.10
N THR A 49 -24.93 -4.40 -2.30
CA THR A 49 -25.62 -3.10 -2.29
C THR A 49 -25.33 -2.30 -3.56
N THR A 50 -24.11 -2.32 -4.08
CA THR A 50 -23.79 -1.65 -5.36
C THR A 50 -24.51 -2.26 -6.58
N PHE A 51 -24.75 -3.58 -6.57
CA PHE A 51 -25.52 -4.28 -7.61
C PHE A 51 -27.05 -4.14 -7.44
N GLY A 52 -27.52 -3.45 -6.40
CA GLY A 52 -28.95 -3.21 -6.18
C GLY A 52 -29.75 -4.42 -5.68
N ILE A 53 -29.08 -5.53 -5.34
CA ILE A 53 -29.71 -6.76 -4.82
C ILE A 53 -30.17 -6.54 -3.36
N LEU A 54 -29.38 -5.78 -2.59
CA LEU A 54 -29.70 -5.38 -1.22
C LEU A 54 -29.93 -3.87 -1.16
N LYS A 55 -31.18 -3.45 -0.90
CA LYS A 55 -31.52 -2.05 -0.63
C LYS A 55 -31.25 -1.74 0.83
N LEU A 56 -29.98 -1.51 1.18
CA LEU A 56 -29.62 -0.90 2.46
C LEU A 56 -29.65 0.63 2.27
N GLU A 57 -30.70 1.27 2.79
CA GLU A 57 -30.76 2.74 2.89
C GLU A 57 -29.87 3.20 4.04
N ILE A 58 -28.57 3.27 3.77
CA ILE A 58 -27.61 3.87 4.69
C ILE A 58 -27.65 5.39 4.46
N PRO A 59 -27.97 6.21 5.48
CA PRO A 59 -27.99 7.66 5.33
C PRO A 59 -26.63 8.18 4.86
N GLY A 60 -26.63 8.98 3.79
CA GLY A 60 -25.42 9.52 3.14
C GLY A 60 -24.78 8.63 2.06
N LEU A 61 -25.22 7.38 1.89
CA LEU A 61 -24.69 6.48 0.87
C LEU A 61 -24.96 6.99 -0.55
N SER A 62 -26.13 7.58 -0.78
CA SER A 62 -26.49 8.19 -2.08
C SER A 62 -25.54 9.31 -2.49
N GLU A 63 -25.14 10.16 -1.54
CA GLU A 63 -24.21 11.26 -1.79
C GLU A 63 -22.79 10.74 -2.07
N ILE A 64 -22.35 9.72 -1.33
CA ILE A 64 -21.08 9.03 -1.59
C ILE A 64 -21.09 8.40 -2.99
N GLN A 65 -22.20 7.77 -3.39
CA GLN A 65 -22.33 7.17 -4.72
C GLN A 65 -22.32 8.22 -5.84
N LYS A 66 -23.03 9.34 -5.67
CA LYS A 66 -23.00 10.46 -6.63
C LYS A 66 -21.59 11.03 -6.77
N PHE A 67 -20.89 11.22 -5.66
CA PHE A 67 -19.51 11.70 -5.65
C PHE A 67 -18.57 10.72 -6.34
N ALA A 68 -18.65 9.43 -6.00
CA ALA A 68 -17.84 8.38 -6.64
C ALA A 68 -18.11 8.29 -8.14
N PHE A 69 -19.37 8.44 -8.57
CA PHE A 69 -19.75 8.46 -9.98
C PHE A 69 -19.20 9.69 -10.71
N SER A 70 -19.21 10.86 -10.06
CA SER A 70 -18.60 12.08 -10.59
C SER A 70 -17.10 11.92 -10.80
N ILE A 71 -16.39 11.38 -9.80
CA ILE A 71 -14.97 11.04 -9.92
C ILE A 71 -14.73 10.06 -11.07
N GLY A 72 -15.54 9.00 -11.16
CA GLY A 72 -15.42 8.00 -12.22
C GLY A 72 -15.63 8.57 -13.61
N LYS A 73 -16.51 9.57 -13.77
CA LYS A 73 -16.68 10.31 -15.03
C LYS A 73 -15.45 11.14 -15.38
N GLU A 74 -14.85 11.82 -14.42
CA GLU A 74 -13.64 12.61 -14.65
C GLU A 74 -12.42 11.74 -14.96
N ILE A 75 -12.24 10.60 -14.27
CA ILE A 75 -11.16 9.64 -14.56
C ILE A 75 -11.25 9.10 -16.00
N LYS A 76 -12.45 8.94 -16.56
CA LYS A 76 -12.64 8.46 -17.93
C LYS A 76 -12.28 9.49 -18.99
N LYS A 77 -12.28 10.78 -18.66
CA LYS A 77 -11.91 11.87 -19.57
C LYS A 77 -10.40 12.12 -19.47
N PRO A 78 -9.71 12.41 -20.58
CA PRO A 78 -8.34 12.92 -20.52
C PRO A 78 -8.37 14.40 -20.10
N SER A 79 -8.65 14.67 -18.82
CA SER A 79 -8.64 15.99 -18.21
C SER A 79 -7.58 16.08 -17.13
N LEU A 80 -7.11 17.29 -16.82
CA LEU A 80 -6.15 17.55 -15.74
C LEU A 80 -6.69 17.05 -14.38
N ILE A 81 -7.97 17.29 -14.11
CA ILE A 81 -8.67 16.82 -12.91
C ILE A 81 -8.77 15.28 -12.91
N GLY A 82 -9.03 14.67 -14.07
CA GLY A 82 -9.02 13.22 -14.24
C GLY A 82 -7.67 12.59 -13.89
N VAL A 83 -6.56 13.21 -14.28
CA VAL A 83 -5.20 12.78 -13.91
C VAL A 83 -4.98 12.85 -12.40
N PHE A 84 -5.40 13.96 -11.77
CA PHE A 84 -5.31 14.12 -10.33
C PHE A 84 -6.11 13.04 -9.59
N TYR A 85 -7.36 12.78 -9.97
CA TYR A 85 -8.17 11.73 -9.32
C TYR A 85 -7.62 10.33 -9.58
N THR A 86 -7.15 10.07 -10.79
CA THR A 86 -6.54 8.79 -11.14
C THR A 86 -5.33 8.49 -10.25
N THR A 87 -4.46 9.47 -10.04
CA THR A 87 -3.24 9.32 -9.23
C THR A 87 -3.54 9.32 -7.73
N LEU A 88 -4.52 10.10 -7.28
CA LEU A 88 -4.99 10.12 -5.91
C LEU A 88 -5.59 8.77 -5.50
N PHE A 89 -6.55 8.24 -6.27
CA PHE A 89 -7.22 7.00 -5.90
C PHE A 89 -6.41 5.77 -6.32
N GLY A 90 -5.78 5.79 -7.49
CA GLY A 90 -4.93 4.70 -7.96
C GLY A 90 -3.63 4.55 -7.19
N GLY A 91 -3.12 5.64 -6.60
CA GLY A 91 -1.92 5.58 -5.77
C GLY A 91 -2.16 4.99 -4.38
N LEU A 92 -3.40 4.70 -3.99
CA LEU A 92 -3.71 4.00 -2.74
C LEU A 92 -3.41 2.50 -2.87
N PHE A 93 -2.75 1.89 -1.90
CA PHE A 93 -2.25 0.51 -2.03
C PHE A 93 -3.35 -0.58 -2.13
N PHE A 94 -4.61 -0.23 -1.84
CA PHE A 94 -5.77 -1.12 -1.95
C PHE A 94 -6.38 -1.15 -3.35
N PHE A 95 -6.11 -0.12 -4.17
CA PHE A 95 -6.63 -0.01 -5.52
C PHE A 95 -5.50 -0.30 -6.50
N TYR A 96 -5.66 -1.37 -7.30
CA TYR A 96 -4.75 -1.64 -8.40
C TYR A 96 -5.27 -0.95 -9.65
N LEU A 97 -4.82 0.29 -9.89
CA LEU A 97 -5.11 1.01 -11.12
C LEU A 97 -3.83 1.17 -11.95
N PRO A 98 -3.89 0.97 -13.28
CA PRO A 98 -2.77 1.22 -14.18
C PRO A 98 -2.59 2.72 -14.41
N ILE A 99 -2.06 3.42 -13.40
CA ILE A 99 -1.93 4.90 -13.37
C ILE A 99 -1.12 5.39 -14.57
N GLU A 100 -0.09 4.65 -14.95
CA GLU A 100 0.84 4.98 -16.04
C GLU A 100 0.12 5.04 -17.38
N PHE A 101 -0.76 4.08 -17.66
CA PHE A 101 -1.53 4.05 -18.91
C PHE A 101 -2.49 5.23 -19.04
N LEU A 102 -3.11 5.62 -17.93
CA LEU A 102 -4.01 6.77 -17.90
C LEU A 102 -3.25 8.09 -18.04
N TYR A 103 -2.04 8.18 -17.48
CA TYR A 103 -1.13 9.31 -17.68
C TYR A 103 -0.62 9.41 -19.12
N ILE A 104 -0.27 8.29 -19.76
CA ILE A 104 0.07 8.22 -21.20
C ILE A 104 -1.09 8.76 -22.05
N ARG A 105 -2.32 8.31 -21.76
CA ARG A 105 -3.52 8.76 -22.47
C ARG A 105 -3.73 10.28 -22.33
N ALA A 106 -3.58 10.83 -21.13
CA ALA A 106 -3.71 12.25 -20.89
C ALA A 106 -2.63 13.08 -21.61
N THR A 107 -1.39 12.56 -21.64
CA THR A 107 -0.28 13.15 -22.39
C THR A 107 -0.56 13.19 -23.89
N TYR A 108 -1.11 12.10 -24.44
CA TYR A 108 -1.47 12.02 -25.86
C TYR A 108 -2.55 13.04 -26.27
N SER A 109 -3.43 13.45 -25.34
CA SER A 109 -4.44 14.48 -25.58
C SER A 109 -3.90 15.92 -25.63
N LYS A 110 -2.57 16.13 -25.64
CA LYS A 110 -1.89 17.43 -25.77
C LYS A 110 -2.25 18.44 -24.68
N LEU A 111 -2.51 17.95 -23.47
CA LEU A 111 -2.60 18.81 -22.28
C LEU A 111 -1.23 19.42 -21.96
N ASP A 112 -1.23 20.57 -21.28
CA ASP A 112 0.02 21.22 -20.88
C ASP A 112 0.85 20.28 -19.98
N GLY A 113 2.10 20.06 -20.38
CA GLY A 113 2.98 19.07 -19.76
C GLY A 113 3.33 19.41 -18.31
N SER A 114 3.49 20.70 -17.98
CA SER A 114 3.83 21.12 -16.62
C SER A 114 2.69 20.88 -15.62
N ASP A 115 1.47 21.27 -15.99
CA ASP A 115 0.28 21.09 -15.14
C ASP A 115 -0.04 19.62 -14.94
N LEU A 116 0.16 18.83 -15.99
CA LEU A 116 -0.06 17.39 -15.97
C LEU A 116 0.94 16.67 -15.04
N VAL A 117 2.22 17.04 -15.07
CA VAL A 117 3.24 16.54 -14.13
C VAL A 117 2.92 16.98 -12.69
N PHE A 118 2.58 18.25 -12.50
CA PHE A 118 2.28 18.81 -11.18
C PHE A 118 1.11 18.09 -10.52
N LEU A 119 -0.04 17.99 -11.21
CA LEU A 119 -1.23 17.33 -10.69
C LEU A 119 -1.03 15.83 -10.48
N HIS A 120 -0.24 15.18 -11.33
CA HIS A 120 0.12 13.78 -11.17
C HIS A 120 0.91 13.54 -9.88
N ILE A 121 1.97 14.32 -9.66
CA ILE A 121 2.80 14.21 -8.46
C ILE A 121 1.99 14.60 -7.22
N LEU A 122 1.14 15.62 -7.29
CA LEU A 122 0.31 16.04 -6.17
C LEU A 122 -0.67 14.95 -5.74
N GLY A 123 -1.36 14.31 -6.68
CA GLY A 123 -2.27 13.20 -6.40
C GLY A 123 -1.53 12.01 -5.77
N LEU A 124 -0.37 11.63 -6.31
CA LEU A 124 0.45 10.57 -5.74
C LEU A 124 1.02 10.93 -4.36
N LEU A 125 1.41 12.18 -4.12
CA LEU A 125 1.95 12.62 -2.83
C LEU A 125 0.91 12.47 -1.72
N ILE A 126 -0.34 12.83 -2.00
CA ILE A 126 -1.45 12.67 -1.06
C ILE A 126 -1.72 11.19 -0.80
N SER A 127 -1.87 10.39 -1.86
CA SER A 127 -2.19 8.97 -1.72
C SER A 127 -1.09 8.16 -1.05
N PHE A 128 0.18 8.44 -1.36
CA PHE A 128 1.32 7.81 -0.72
C PHE A 128 1.46 8.26 0.74
N THR A 129 1.11 9.50 1.07
CA THR A 129 1.06 9.96 2.47
C THR A 129 -0.01 9.20 3.25
N ILE A 130 -1.18 8.97 2.66
CA ILE A 130 -2.24 8.13 3.25
C ILE A 130 -1.71 6.71 3.47
N ASN A 131 -1.14 6.07 2.44
CA ASN A 131 -0.57 4.72 2.55
C ASN A 131 0.48 4.62 3.66
N TYR A 132 1.41 5.57 3.71
CA TYR A 132 2.45 5.65 4.72
C TYR A 132 1.88 5.80 6.14
N PHE A 133 0.82 6.60 6.30
CA PHE A 133 0.14 6.77 7.57
C PHE A 133 -0.64 5.52 7.99
N LEU A 134 -1.40 4.90 7.08
CA LEU A 134 -2.11 3.65 7.32
C LEU A 134 -1.13 2.52 7.69
N GLY A 135 0.02 2.44 7.02
CA GLY A 135 1.10 1.52 7.37
C GLY A 135 1.61 1.74 8.79
N ARG A 136 1.79 2.99 9.23
CA ARG A 136 2.19 3.30 10.61
C ARG A 136 1.15 2.87 11.64
N ILE A 137 -0.14 3.12 11.37
CA ILE A 137 -1.24 2.67 12.24
C ILE A 137 -1.24 1.14 12.35
N ALA A 138 -1.08 0.45 11.21
CA ALA A 138 -1.08 -0.99 11.12
C ALA A 138 0.20 -1.66 11.65
N ALA A 139 1.25 -0.90 11.96
CA ALA A 139 2.57 -1.43 12.29
C ALA A 139 2.53 -2.48 13.41
N ARG A 140 1.79 -2.21 14.49
CA ARG A 140 1.65 -3.13 15.62
C ARG A 140 0.97 -4.44 15.23
N ALA A 141 -0.04 -4.38 14.36
CA ALA A 141 -0.71 -5.57 13.84
C ALA A 141 0.23 -6.37 12.93
N CYS A 142 0.92 -5.71 12.00
CA CYS A 142 1.87 -6.35 11.09
C CYS A 142 3.03 -7.04 11.83
N ILE A 143 3.59 -6.44 12.89
CA ILE A 143 4.66 -7.06 13.71
C ILE A 143 4.16 -8.30 14.46
N LYS A 144 2.89 -8.36 14.83
CA LYS A 144 2.31 -9.55 15.47
C LYS A 144 2.00 -10.66 14.45
N LEU A 145 1.57 -10.28 13.25
CA LEU A 145 1.26 -11.20 12.16
C LEU A 145 2.52 -11.78 11.51
N ILE A 146 3.54 -10.95 11.33
CA ILE A 146 4.83 -11.33 10.76
C ILE A 146 5.77 -11.71 11.91
N SER A 147 6.40 -12.89 11.85
CA SER A 147 7.42 -13.27 12.84
C SER A 147 8.44 -12.14 13.07
N PRO A 148 8.77 -11.76 14.32
CA PRO A 148 9.69 -10.66 14.62
C PRO A 148 11.02 -10.78 13.86
N LYS A 149 11.57 -11.99 13.72
CA LYS A 149 12.81 -12.24 12.97
C LYS A 149 12.71 -11.78 11.51
N LYS A 150 11.60 -12.07 10.83
CA LYS A 150 11.37 -11.65 9.44
C LYS A 150 11.18 -10.13 9.35
N PHE A 151 10.43 -9.55 10.30
CA PHE A 151 10.20 -8.12 10.38
C PHE A 151 11.51 -7.32 10.52
N TYR A 152 12.38 -7.69 11.48
CA TYR A 152 13.64 -6.99 11.70
C TYR A 152 14.62 -7.18 10.53
N ARG A 153 14.62 -8.34 9.86
CA ARG A 153 15.40 -8.55 8.63
C ARG A 153 14.95 -7.60 7.51
N MET A 154 13.64 -7.49 7.28
CA MET A 154 13.07 -6.56 6.29
C MET A 154 13.40 -5.11 6.64
N LYS A 155 13.24 -4.71 7.90
CA LYS A 155 13.59 -3.37 8.38
C LYS A 155 15.07 -3.07 8.17
N GLY A 156 15.96 -4.00 8.45
CA GLY A 156 17.40 -3.85 8.20
C GLY A 156 17.72 -3.67 6.72
N PHE A 157 17.11 -4.48 5.85
CA PHE A 157 17.27 -4.36 4.40
C PHE A 157 16.79 -3.01 3.87
N LEU A 158 15.58 -2.59 4.24
CA LEU A 158 15.00 -1.31 3.80
C LEU A 158 15.72 -0.11 4.42
N ASN A 159 16.31 -0.22 5.60
CA ASN A 159 17.16 0.85 6.13
C ASN A 159 18.47 1.01 5.34
N ARG A 160 19.04 -0.08 4.81
CA ARG A 160 20.27 -0.05 4.02
C ARG A 160 20.04 0.36 2.56
N TYR A 161 19.02 -0.22 1.91
CA TYR A 161 18.76 -0.04 0.48
C TYR A 161 17.51 0.81 0.19
N GLY A 162 16.89 1.40 1.22
CA GLY A 162 15.60 2.09 1.09
C GLY A 162 15.60 3.22 0.07
N VAL A 163 16.67 4.01 -0.02
CA VAL A 163 16.80 5.08 -1.02
C VAL A 163 16.69 4.52 -2.44
N LEU A 164 17.50 3.51 -2.74
CA LEU A 164 17.48 2.85 -4.06
C LEU A 164 16.12 2.19 -4.32
N ALA A 165 15.54 1.50 -3.33
CA ALA A 165 14.25 0.86 -3.46
C ALA A 165 13.12 1.86 -3.71
N ILE A 166 13.07 2.98 -2.97
CA ILE A 166 12.08 4.04 -3.17
C ILE A 166 12.23 4.62 -4.57
N PHE A 167 13.45 4.97 -4.99
CA PHE A 167 13.68 5.54 -6.30
C PHE A 167 13.27 4.56 -7.40
N ALA A 168 13.77 3.32 -7.38
CA ALA A 168 13.50 2.33 -8.41
C ALA A 168 12.01 1.98 -8.51
N PHE A 169 11.31 1.82 -7.38
CA PHE A 169 9.88 1.52 -7.41
C PHE A 169 9.03 2.68 -7.97
N ASN A 170 9.49 3.93 -7.82
CA ASN A 170 8.77 5.10 -8.32
C ASN A 170 9.25 5.60 -9.68
N ALA A 171 10.43 5.21 -10.14
CA ALA A 171 10.93 5.52 -11.47
C ALA A 171 10.46 4.48 -12.51
N LEU A 172 10.19 3.25 -12.05
CA LEU A 172 9.70 2.14 -12.85
C LEU A 172 8.22 1.90 -12.56
N PRO A 173 7.46 1.27 -13.48
CA PRO A 173 6.06 0.88 -13.26
C PRO A 173 5.97 -0.34 -12.32
N LEU A 174 6.49 -0.19 -11.10
CA LEU A 174 6.47 -1.18 -10.03
C LEU A 174 5.38 -0.84 -9.01
N PRO A 175 4.97 -1.78 -8.14
CA PRO A 175 3.91 -1.54 -7.16
C PRO A 175 4.38 -0.66 -5.98
N ALA A 176 4.70 0.60 -6.27
CA ALA A 176 5.12 1.62 -5.33
C ALA A 176 4.09 1.95 -4.22
N PRO A 177 2.76 1.89 -4.45
CA PRO A 177 1.77 2.09 -3.39
C PRO A 177 1.98 1.15 -2.20
N ILE A 178 2.26 -0.13 -2.47
CA ILE A 178 2.52 -1.15 -1.45
C ILE A 178 3.81 -0.82 -0.69
N LEU A 179 4.87 -0.42 -1.41
CA LEU A 179 6.12 -0.02 -0.78
C LEU A 179 5.91 1.15 0.19
N SER A 180 5.13 2.17 -0.17
CA SER A 180 4.81 3.29 0.72
C SER A 180 4.16 2.83 2.03
N ALA A 181 3.20 1.91 1.96
CA ALA A 181 2.57 1.33 3.14
C ALA A 181 3.59 0.55 4.00
N VAL A 182 4.43 -0.28 3.37
CA VAL A 182 5.49 -1.04 4.07
C VAL A 182 6.51 -0.12 4.75
N LEU A 183 6.90 0.97 4.10
CA LEU A 183 7.78 2.00 4.68
C LEU A 183 7.13 2.67 5.89
N GLY A 184 5.81 2.86 5.84
CA GLY A 184 5.00 3.27 6.98
C GLY A 184 5.09 2.29 8.15
N VAL A 185 4.85 1.00 7.90
CA VAL A 185 4.92 -0.06 8.92
C VAL A 185 6.27 -0.04 9.66
N ILE A 186 7.39 0.08 8.94
CA ILE A 186 8.73 0.06 9.55
C ILE A 186 9.18 1.40 10.13
N HIS A 187 8.36 2.46 9.99
CA HIS A 187 8.66 3.84 10.40
C HIS A 187 9.92 4.40 9.70
N TYR A 188 9.97 4.29 8.38
CA TYR A 188 11.08 4.82 7.59
C TYR A 188 11.20 6.35 7.71
N LYS A 189 12.38 6.91 7.46
CA LYS A 189 12.61 8.36 7.62
C LYS A 189 11.85 9.16 6.56
N LYS A 190 10.80 9.87 6.95
CA LYS A 190 10.00 10.75 6.04
C LYS A 190 10.85 11.75 5.26
N LYS A 191 11.87 12.33 5.92
CA LYS A 191 12.81 13.30 5.33
C LYS A 191 13.59 12.73 4.14
N VAL A 192 13.75 11.40 4.08
CA VAL A 192 14.39 10.68 2.97
C VAL A 192 13.33 10.19 1.99
N PHE A 193 12.21 9.67 2.51
CA PHE A 193 11.14 9.11 1.68
C PHE A 193 10.59 10.10 0.66
N TYR A 194 10.10 11.27 1.08
CA TYR A 194 9.39 12.18 0.18
C TYR A 194 10.27 12.75 -0.94
N PRO A 195 11.49 13.25 -0.69
CA PRO A 195 12.34 13.75 -1.78
C PRO A 195 12.71 12.66 -2.79
N VAL A 196 13.03 11.45 -2.33
CA VAL A 196 13.42 10.33 -3.21
C VAL A 196 12.20 9.81 -4.00
N PHE A 197 11.02 9.78 -3.37
CA PHE A 197 9.75 9.48 -4.03
C PHE A 197 9.46 10.47 -5.16
N VAL A 198 9.53 11.78 -4.88
CA VAL A 198 9.30 12.83 -5.88
C VAL A 198 10.32 12.74 -7.01
N ALA A 199 11.59 12.51 -6.70
CA ALA A 199 12.63 12.33 -7.72
C ALA A 199 12.38 11.12 -8.63
N GLY A 200 11.94 9.99 -8.06
CA GLY A 200 11.55 8.81 -8.82
C GLY A 200 10.35 9.09 -9.74
N GLN A 201 9.29 9.68 -9.20
CA GLN A 201 8.09 10.02 -9.95
C GLN A 201 8.36 11.04 -11.07
N LEU A 202 9.17 12.07 -10.81
CA LEU A 202 9.62 13.01 -11.85
C LEU A 202 10.36 12.26 -12.97
N THR A 203 11.26 11.34 -12.62
CA THR A 203 11.97 10.52 -13.60
C THR A 203 10.99 9.70 -14.45
N GLN A 204 10.01 9.05 -13.82
CA GLN A 204 8.99 8.27 -14.52
C GLN A 204 8.15 9.15 -15.47
N CYS A 205 7.67 10.31 -14.99
CA CYS A 205 6.93 11.27 -15.79
C CYS A 205 7.75 11.75 -17.00
N LEU A 206 9.02 12.10 -16.81
CA LEU A 206 9.91 12.54 -17.89
C LEU A 206 10.16 11.44 -18.92
N VAL A 207 10.37 10.20 -18.49
CA VAL A 207 10.53 9.04 -19.39
C VAL A 207 9.25 8.83 -20.21
N ILE A 208 8.08 8.90 -19.59
CA ILE A 208 6.80 8.76 -20.30
C ILE A 208 6.58 9.91 -21.29
N LEU A 209 6.80 11.15 -20.87
CA LEU A 209 6.67 12.33 -21.73
C LEU A 209 7.62 12.23 -22.94
N PHE A 210 8.87 11.83 -22.70
CA PHE A 210 9.86 11.60 -23.74
C PHE A 210 9.38 10.51 -24.72
N PHE A 211 8.94 9.36 -24.21
CA PHE A 211 8.47 8.25 -25.03
C PHE A 211 7.24 8.62 -25.86
N VAL A 212 6.24 9.28 -25.26
CA VAL A 212 5.02 9.70 -25.97
C VAL A 212 5.34 10.73 -27.05
N ARG A 213 6.21 11.70 -26.76
CA ARG A 213 6.60 12.74 -27.72
C ARG A 213 7.37 12.17 -28.93
N HIS A 214 8.31 11.25 -28.69
CA HIS A 214 9.19 10.74 -29.75
C HIS A 214 8.57 9.56 -30.50
N VAL A 215 7.96 8.60 -29.80
CA VAL A 215 7.47 7.35 -30.40
C VAL A 215 6.07 7.53 -30.98
N PHE A 216 5.16 8.18 -30.26
CA PHE A 216 3.76 8.26 -30.67
C PHE A 216 3.41 9.51 -31.49
N THR A 217 4.21 10.58 -31.40
CA THR A 217 3.94 11.83 -32.14
C THR A 217 4.83 12.02 -33.38
N GLY A 218 5.72 11.07 -33.68
CA GLY A 218 6.45 10.99 -34.96
C GLY A 218 7.44 12.12 -35.26
N LYS A 219 7.78 12.98 -34.29
CA LYS A 219 8.81 14.01 -34.48
C LYS A 219 10.20 13.42 -34.24
N PHE A 220 10.77 12.80 -35.29
CA PHE A 220 12.22 12.67 -35.45
C PHE A 220 12.81 14.06 -35.70
N PHE A 221 13.85 14.43 -34.95
CA PHE A 221 14.84 15.40 -35.40
C PHE A 221 16.07 14.61 -35.86
#